data_AF-A0A4S4FGU0-F1
#
_entry.id   AF-A0A4S4FGU0-F1
#
_cell.length_a   1.000
_cell.length_b   1.000
_cell.length_c   1.000
_cell.angle_alpha   90.00
_cell.angle_beta   90.00
_cell.angle_gamma   90.00
#
_symmetry.space_group_name_H-M   'P 1'
#
loop_
_entity.id
_entity.type
_entity.pdbx_description
1 polymer ?
#
loop_
_entity_poly.entity_id
_entity_poly.type
_entity_poly.pdbx_seq_one_letter_code
_entity_poly.pdbx_strand_id
1 'polypeptide(L)'
;MSTAFRVQLAIAALGAGLLHLAVAAGADLPVAIAFAACGAAELVWAGFAIARVSLPLARAVPPLALVPIGVWLIALLGLSRSPGTLPFPALALAALLDLAVAIGAAVLLRHRPASRVRPAHGGSFTVPLVIGAFAMSALVLPALGTTSAGMAASHGPHATHGPSERLELPASHSDQ
;
A
#
# COMPACT_ATOMS: atom_id res chain seq x y z
N MET A 1 4.52 9.78 22.86
CA MET A 1 4.81 9.73 21.41
C MET A 1 3.77 10.55 20.63
N SER A 2 4.14 11.09 19.46
CA SER A 2 3.33 12.04 18.69
C SER A 2 2.26 11.37 17.81
N THR A 3 1.16 12.09 17.57
CA THR A 3 0.11 11.72 16.59
C THR A 3 0.70 11.50 15.19
N ALA A 4 1.71 12.29 14.82
CA ALA A 4 2.43 12.19 13.54
C ALA A 4 2.95 10.78 13.28
N PHE A 5 3.68 10.22 14.25
CA PHE A 5 4.28 8.89 14.11
C PHE A 5 3.24 7.78 13.87
N ARG A 6 2.11 7.83 14.60
CA ARG A 6 1.01 6.86 14.42
C ARG A 6 0.38 6.96 13.03
N VAL A 7 0.18 8.16 12.52
CA VAL A 7 -0.40 8.36 11.20
C VAL A 7 0.58 7.95 10.10
N GLN A 8 1.88 8.20 10.28
CA GLN A 8 2.90 7.66 9.39
C GLN A 8 2.85 6.12 9.32
N LEU A 9 2.67 5.46 10.47
CA LEU A 9 2.54 4.00 10.53
C LEU A 9 1.28 3.51 9.80
N ALA A 10 0.17 4.24 9.94
CA ALA A 10 -1.06 3.93 9.23
C ALA A 10 -0.93 4.10 7.71
N ILE A 11 -0.24 5.16 7.25
CA ILE A 11 0.03 5.38 5.83
C ILE A 11 0.94 4.28 5.28
N ALA A 12 1.96 3.86 6.02
CA ALA A 12 2.83 2.76 5.62
C ALA A 12 2.04 1.44 5.45
N ALA A 13 1.18 1.11 6.42
CA ALA A 13 0.30 -0.06 6.32
C ALA A 13 -0.71 0.04 5.18
N LEU A 14 -1.22 1.24 4.89
CA LEU A 14 -2.08 1.48 3.73
C LEU A 14 -1.32 1.17 2.42
N GLY A 15 -0.07 1.63 2.32
CA GLY A 15 0.80 1.36 1.16
C GLY A 15 1.10 -0.13 0.98
N ALA A 16 1.45 -0.83 2.06
CA ALA A 16 1.67 -2.28 2.05
C ALA A 16 0.40 -3.02 1.58
N GLY A 17 -0.76 -2.64 2.13
CA GLY A 17 -2.03 -3.31 1.81
C GLY A 17 -2.43 -3.16 0.36
N LEU A 18 -2.20 -1.97 -0.22
CA LEU A 18 -2.43 -1.74 -1.64
C LEU A 18 -1.49 -2.57 -2.53
N LEU A 19 -0.21 -2.69 -2.16
CA LEU A 19 0.75 -3.52 -2.90
C LEU A 19 0.38 -5.00 -2.84
N HIS A 20 -0.05 -5.51 -1.68
CA HIS A 20 -0.52 -6.89 -1.53
C HIS A 20 -1.76 -7.18 -2.37
N LEU A 21 -2.75 -6.28 -2.37
CA LEU A 21 -3.93 -6.44 -3.23
C LEU A 21 -3.57 -6.40 -4.73
N ALA A 22 -2.64 -5.52 -5.11
CA ALA A 22 -2.17 -5.43 -6.49
C ALA A 22 -1.42 -6.68 -6.94
N VAL A 23 -0.59 -7.27 -6.07
CA VAL A 23 0.05 -8.57 -6.30
C VAL A 23 -0.98 -9.67 -6.41
N ALA A 24 -1.98 -9.69 -5.52
CA ALA A 24 -3.03 -10.72 -5.51
C ALA A 24 -3.79 -10.81 -6.83
N ALA A 25 -4.06 -9.67 -7.48
CA ALA A 25 -4.76 -9.60 -8.76
C ALA A 25 -4.01 -10.28 -9.93
N GLY A 26 -2.70 -10.52 -9.80
CA GLY A 26 -1.87 -11.18 -10.82
C GLY A 26 -1.35 -12.55 -10.43
N ALA A 27 -1.70 -13.05 -9.25
CA ALA A 27 -1.13 -14.28 -8.70
C ALA A 27 -2.02 -15.50 -8.96
N ASP A 28 -1.43 -16.70 -8.87
CA ASP A 28 -2.18 -17.95 -8.84
C ASP A 28 -3.15 -17.99 -7.65
N LEU A 29 -4.30 -18.65 -7.81
CA LEU A 29 -5.40 -18.67 -6.83
C LEU A 29 -4.96 -18.80 -5.34
N PRO A 30 -4.14 -19.77 -4.93
CA PRO A 30 -3.75 -19.89 -3.52
C PRO A 30 -2.91 -18.70 -3.03
N VAL A 31 -2.01 -18.19 -3.87
CA VAL A 31 -1.16 -17.03 -3.56
C VAL A 31 -1.99 -15.74 -3.56
N ALA A 32 -2.94 -15.62 -4.50
CA ALA A 32 -3.89 -14.51 -4.58
C ALA A 32 -4.75 -14.41 -3.33
N ILE A 33 -5.33 -15.52 -2.84
CA ILE A 33 -6.11 -15.54 -1.60
C ILE A 33 -5.26 -15.07 -0.41
N ALA A 34 -4.03 -15.56 -0.29
CA ALA A 34 -3.14 -15.21 0.81
C ALA A 34 -2.79 -13.71 0.83
N PHE A 35 -2.36 -13.15 -0.32
CA PHE A 35 -2.07 -11.72 -0.41
C PHE A 35 -3.32 -10.84 -0.29
N ALA A 36 -4.47 -11.29 -0.80
CA ALA A 36 -5.73 -10.56 -0.65
C ALA A 36 -6.14 -10.46 0.83
N ALA A 37 -6.01 -11.56 1.58
CA ALA A 37 -6.27 -11.58 3.01
C ALA A 37 -5.30 -10.67 3.79
N CYS A 38 -4.00 -10.70 3.47
CA CYS A 38 -3.00 -9.82 4.08
C CYS A 38 -3.31 -8.34 3.79
N GLY A 39 -3.54 -7.99 2.53
CA GLY A 39 -3.85 -6.63 2.12
C GLY A 39 -5.12 -6.10 2.79
N ALA A 40 -6.19 -6.91 2.85
CA ALA A 40 -7.41 -6.52 3.56
C ALA A 40 -7.17 -6.30 5.06
N ALA A 41 -6.40 -7.16 5.72
CA ALA A 41 -6.07 -7.02 7.14
C ALA A 41 -5.28 -5.72 7.41
N GLU A 42 -4.32 -5.38 6.55
CA GLU A 42 -3.53 -4.15 6.63
C GLU A 42 -4.38 -2.90 6.43
N LEU A 43 -5.29 -2.89 5.46
CA LEU A 43 -6.23 -1.79 5.25
C LEU A 43 -7.16 -1.57 6.46
N VAL A 44 -7.70 -2.66 7.00
CA VAL A 44 -8.55 -2.62 8.22
C VAL A 44 -7.74 -2.06 9.39
N TRP A 45 -6.50 -2.51 9.57
CA TRP A 45 -5.62 -2.03 10.62
C TRP A 45 -5.26 -0.54 10.46
N ALA A 46 -4.92 -0.10 9.25
CA ALA A 46 -4.64 1.29 8.94
C ALA A 46 -5.85 2.18 9.28
N GLY A 47 -7.07 1.72 8.93
CA GLY A 47 -8.34 2.36 9.30
C GLY A 47 -8.49 2.54 10.82
N PHE A 48 -8.26 1.48 11.60
CA PHE A 48 -8.29 1.56 13.06
C PHE A 48 -7.22 2.50 13.64
N ALA A 49 -6.00 2.46 13.09
CA ALA A 49 -4.89 3.30 13.52
C ALA A 49 -5.19 4.80 13.32
N ILE A 50 -5.86 5.16 12.22
CA ILE A 50 -6.34 6.52 11.93
C ILE A 50 -7.51 6.89 12.84
N ALA A 51 -8.52 6.02 12.95
CA ALA A 51 -9.75 6.25 13.72
C ALA A 51 -9.53 6.36 15.24
N ARG A 52 -8.30 6.09 15.72
CA ARG A 52 -7.92 6.08 17.14
C ARG A 52 -8.75 5.11 18.00
N VAL A 53 -9.42 4.15 17.37
CA VAL A 53 -10.15 3.10 18.09
C VAL A 53 -9.11 2.24 18.79
N SER A 54 -9.40 1.85 20.03
CA SER A 54 -8.59 0.93 20.84
C SER A 54 -8.20 -0.27 19.98
N LEU A 55 -6.94 -0.35 19.52
CA LEU A 55 -6.44 -1.43 18.67
C LEU A 55 -6.66 -2.76 19.39
N PRO A 56 -7.69 -3.56 19.02
CA PRO A 56 -8.08 -4.73 19.81
C PRO A 56 -7.01 -5.82 19.79
N LEU A 57 -6.02 -5.69 18.89
CA LEU A 57 -4.89 -6.60 18.73
C LEU A 57 -3.53 -5.89 18.72
N ALA A 58 -3.37 -4.78 19.47
CA ALA A 58 -2.13 -3.99 19.45
C ALA A 58 -0.84 -4.83 19.61
N ARG A 59 -0.86 -5.90 20.40
CA ARG A 59 0.28 -6.80 20.61
C ARG A 59 0.53 -7.80 19.48
N ALA A 60 -0.49 -8.11 18.68
CA ALA A 60 -0.37 -9.02 17.54
C ALA A 60 0.09 -8.30 16.27
N VAL A 61 0.11 -6.96 16.25
CA VAL A 61 0.51 -6.18 15.07
C VAL A 61 1.93 -6.53 14.60
N PRO A 62 2.98 -6.56 15.45
CA PRO A 62 4.32 -6.87 14.97
C PRO A 62 4.46 -8.26 14.33
N PRO A 63 3.97 -9.37 14.93
CA PRO A 63 4.06 -10.67 14.25
C PRO A 63 3.14 -10.76 13.03
N LEU A 64 1.97 -10.12 13.05
CA LEU A 64 1.03 -10.15 11.92
C LEU A 64 1.57 -9.38 10.70
N ALA A 65 2.27 -8.28 10.92
CA ALA A 65 2.95 -7.53 9.88
C ALA A 65 4.10 -8.32 9.22
N LEU A 66 4.62 -9.38 9.84
CA LEU A 66 5.63 -10.24 9.23
C LEU A 66 5.03 -11.41 8.43
N VAL A 67 3.71 -11.66 8.55
CA VAL A 67 3.02 -12.72 7.82
C VAL A 67 3.17 -12.57 6.30
N PRO A 68 3.00 -11.38 5.69
CA PRO A 68 3.11 -11.24 4.23
C PRO A 68 4.51 -11.58 3.71
N ILE A 69 5.56 -11.29 4.48
CA ILE A 69 6.94 -11.70 4.18
C ILE A 69 7.04 -13.23 4.14
N GLY A 70 6.45 -13.92 5.11
CA GLY A 70 6.39 -15.38 5.13
C GLY A 70 5.59 -15.95 3.95
N VAL A 71 4.43 -15.36 3.63
CA VAL A 71 3.59 -15.75 2.49
C VAL A 71 4.36 -15.66 1.18
N TRP A 72 5.11 -14.58 0.98
CA TRP A 72 5.96 -14.42 -0.20
C TRP A 72 7.07 -15.47 -0.28
N LEU A 73 7.78 -15.73 0.82
CA LEU A 73 8.84 -16.75 0.85
C LEU A 73 8.27 -18.15 0.55
N ILE A 74 7.11 -18.50 1.09
CA ILE A 74 6.43 -19.77 0.80
C ILE A 74 5.98 -19.83 -0.67
N ALA A 75 5.52 -18.71 -1.23
CA ALA A 75 5.16 -18.63 -2.64
C ALA A 75 6.35 -18.90 -3.57
N LEU A 76 7.54 -18.40 -3.23
CA LEU A 76 8.79 -18.69 -3.94
C LEU A 76 9.23 -20.15 -3.83
N LEU A 77 8.92 -20.81 -2.71
CA LEU A 77 9.35 -22.18 -2.42
C LEU A 77 8.39 -23.27 -2.93
N GLY A 78 7.25 -22.92 -3.52
CA GLY A 78 6.40 -23.90 -4.22
C GLY A 78 4.89 -23.67 -4.21
N LEU A 79 4.37 -22.60 -3.58
CA LEU A 79 2.93 -22.31 -3.63
C LEU A 79 2.50 -21.66 -4.96
N SER A 80 3.42 -20.94 -5.61
CA SER A 80 3.22 -20.37 -6.94
C SER A 80 3.67 -21.36 -8.01
N ARG A 81 2.85 -21.56 -9.05
CA ARG A 81 3.20 -22.37 -10.23
C ARG A 81 4.09 -21.58 -11.20
N SER A 82 4.06 -20.25 -11.11
CA SER A 82 4.89 -19.35 -11.91
C SER A 82 5.62 -18.33 -11.02
N PRO A 83 6.57 -18.75 -10.17
CA PRO A 83 7.24 -17.84 -9.24
C PRO A 83 8.01 -16.71 -9.96
N GLY A 84 8.45 -16.93 -11.20
CA GLY A 84 9.13 -15.92 -12.03
C GLY A 84 8.25 -14.76 -12.49
N THR A 85 6.92 -14.83 -12.34
CA THR A 85 5.99 -13.75 -12.72
C THR A 85 5.61 -12.84 -11.55
N LEU A 86 6.12 -13.11 -10.35
CA LEU A 86 5.85 -12.29 -9.18
C LEU A 86 6.54 -10.92 -9.31
N PRO A 87 5.83 -9.80 -9.05
CA PRO A 87 6.40 -8.45 -9.19
C PRO A 87 7.35 -8.16 -8.02
N PHE A 88 8.60 -8.59 -8.15
CA PHE A 88 9.65 -8.44 -7.12
C PHE A 88 9.78 -7.02 -6.55
N PRO A 89 9.76 -5.93 -7.35
CA PRO A 89 9.84 -4.58 -6.80
C PRO A 89 8.68 -4.24 -5.87
N ALA A 90 7.45 -4.64 -6.22
CA ALA A 90 6.28 -4.42 -5.39
C ALA A 90 6.33 -5.22 -4.08
N LEU A 91 6.77 -6.47 -4.15
CA LEU A 91 6.93 -7.35 -2.99
C LEU A 91 8.04 -6.88 -2.04
N ALA A 92 9.18 -6.46 -2.58
CA ALA A 92 10.27 -5.92 -1.78
C ALA A 92 9.86 -4.62 -1.07
N LEU A 93 9.15 -3.72 -1.76
CA LEU A 93 8.65 -2.49 -1.14
C LEU A 93 7.60 -2.78 -0.07
N ALA A 94 6.66 -3.70 -0.33
CA ALA A 94 5.66 -4.12 0.65
C ALA A 94 6.33 -4.67 1.92
N ALA A 95 7.31 -5.55 1.78
CA ALA A 95 8.07 -6.11 2.90
C ALA A 95 8.82 -5.03 3.73
N LEU A 96 9.36 -3.99 3.08
CA LEU A 96 9.99 -2.87 3.77
C LEU A 96 8.98 -2.04 4.55
N LEU A 97 7.79 -1.81 3.99
CA LEU A 97 6.70 -1.10 4.67
C LEU A 97 6.19 -1.90 5.87
N ASP A 98 6.00 -3.20 5.71
CA ASP A 98 5.62 -4.12 6.78
C ASP A 98 6.65 -4.15 7.91
N LEU A 99 7.93 -4.17 7.57
CA LEU A 99 8.99 -4.13 8.58
C LEU A 99 8.98 -2.80 9.34
N ALA A 100 8.78 -1.68 8.64
CA ALA A 100 8.62 -0.37 9.27
C ALA A 100 7.38 -0.34 10.19
N VAL A 101 6.27 -0.96 9.77
CA VAL A 101 5.05 -1.13 10.57
C VAL A 101 5.32 -1.96 11.82
N ALA A 102 5.96 -3.13 11.68
CA ALA A 102 6.28 -4.04 12.76
C ALA A 102 7.20 -3.39 13.81
N ILE A 103 8.29 -2.76 13.36
CA ILE A 103 9.24 -2.06 14.23
C ILE A 103 8.55 -0.89 14.92
N GLY A 104 7.85 -0.04 14.16
CA GLY A 104 7.16 1.13 14.71
C GLY A 104 6.09 0.76 15.73
N ALA A 105 5.32 -0.30 15.46
CA ALA A 105 4.33 -0.84 16.40
C ALA A 105 5.01 -1.42 17.65
N ALA A 106 6.10 -2.18 17.51
CA ALA A 106 6.85 -2.73 18.64
C ALA A 106 7.44 -1.62 19.54
N VAL A 107 8.00 -0.57 18.94
CA VAL A 107 8.48 0.62 19.65
C VAL A 107 7.33 1.30 20.39
N LEU A 108 6.17 1.47 19.75
CA LEU A 108 4.99 2.08 20.36
C LEU A 108 4.46 1.26 21.55
N LEU A 109 4.56 -0.07 21.49
CA LEU A 109 4.18 -0.96 22.58
C LEU A 109 5.18 -0.92 23.74
N ARG A 110 6.49 -0.83 23.45
CA ARG A 110 7.57 -0.76 24.44
C ARG A 110 7.58 0.55 25.21
N HIS A 111 7.27 1.67 24.56
CA HIS A 111 7.28 3.00 25.17
C HIS A 111 5.88 3.46 25.61
N ARG A 112 5.10 2.60 26.29
CA ARG A 112 3.87 3.02 26.98
C ARG A 112 4.18 3.46 28.42
N PRO A 113 4.53 4.74 28.70
CA PRO A 113 4.44 5.24 30.07
C PRO A 113 2.96 5.38 30.44
N ALA A 114 2.64 5.18 31.72
CA ALA A 114 1.30 5.33 32.29
C ALA A 114 0.76 6.78 32.30
N SER A 115 1.36 7.70 31.54
CA SER A 115 1.07 9.14 31.58
C SER A 115 0.18 9.59 30.41
N ARG A 116 -0.89 10.30 30.78
CA ARG A 116 -1.94 10.87 29.94
C ARG A 116 -1.38 11.49 28.65
N VAL A 117 -1.90 11.04 27.51
CA VAL A 117 -1.65 11.62 26.19
C VAL A 117 -2.18 13.06 26.19
N ARG A 118 -1.27 14.03 26.27
CA ARG A 118 -1.60 15.43 26.03
C ARG A 118 -1.89 15.57 24.53
N PRO A 119 -3.06 16.10 24.12
CA PRO A 119 -3.40 16.20 22.71
C PRO A 119 -2.47 17.24 22.06
N ALA A 120 -1.62 16.77 21.14
CA ALA A 120 -0.78 17.64 20.33
C ALA A 120 -1.69 18.46 19.39
N HIS A 121 -2.09 19.65 19.84
CA HIS A 121 -2.76 20.66 19.04
C HIS A 121 -1.70 21.60 18.47
N GLY A 122 -1.56 21.64 17.14
CA GLY A 122 -0.67 22.58 16.45
C GLY A 122 -0.28 22.09 15.05
N GLY A 123 -0.18 23.02 14.09
CA GLY A 123 0.12 22.76 12.67
C GLY A 123 1.43 22.02 12.35
N SER A 124 2.20 21.62 13.36
CA SER A 124 3.42 20.79 13.23
C SER A 124 3.15 19.34 12.82
N PHE A 125 1.90 18.88 12.85
CA PHE A 125 1.49 17.56 12.36
C PHE A 125 1.30 17.52 10.83
N THR A 126 0.93 18.63 10.20
CA THR A 126 0.60 18.67 8.76
C THR A 126 1.83 18.45 7.89
N VAL A 127 2.98 19.02 8.28
CA VAL A 127 4.24 18.89 7.52
C VAL A 127 4.72 17.43 7.41
N PRO A 128 4.92 16.67 8.51
CA PRO A 128 5.33 15.26 8.41
C PRO A 128 4.26 14.39 7.73
N LEU A 129 2.98 14.72 7.90
CA LEU A 129 1.89 14.04 7.20
C LEU A 129 2.04 14.17 5.68
N VAL A 130 2.15 15.41 5.19
CA VAL A 130 2.29 15.71 3.76
C VAL A 130 3.55 15.08 3.21
N ILE A 131 4.69 15.22 3.90
CA ILE A 131 5.96 14.61 3.48
C ILE A 131 5.82 13.09 3.35
N GLY A 132 5.25 12.41 4.34
CA GLY A 132 5.10 10.97 4.26
C GLY A 132 4.07 10.53 3.22
N ALA A 133 2.99 11.29 3.00
CA ALA A 133 2.02 11.00 1.94
C ALA A 133 2.67 11.13 0.55
N PHE A 134 3.47 12.18 0.32
CA PHE A 134 4.23 12.37 -0.92
C PHE A 134 5.28 11.27 -1.11
N ALA A 135 6.07 10.97 -0.09
CA ALA A 135 7.07 9.91 -0.14
C ALA A 135 6.43 8.56 -0.46
N MET A 136 5.30 8.24 0.18
CA MET A 136 4.57 6.99 -0.06
C MET A 136 3.96 6.95 -1.45
N SER A 137 3.41 8.06 -1.94
CA SER A 137 2.91 8.14 -3.31
C SER A 137 4.04 7.93 -4.33
N ALA A 138 5.19 8.58 -4.13
CA ALA A 138 6.35 8.45 -5.01
C ALA A 138 6.94 7.04 -5.03
N LEU A 139 6.80 6.26 -3.96
CA LEU A 139 7.29 4.88 -3.87
C LEU A 139 6.26 3.85 -4.35
N VAL A 140 5.01 3.97 -3.90
CA VAL A 140 3.96 2.98 -4.15
C VAL A 140 3.48 3.04 -5.60
N LEU A 141 3.40 4.22 -6.23
CA LEU A 141 2.93 4.33 -7.63
C LEU A 141 3.84 3.58 -8.62
N PRO A 142 5.17 3.79 -8.65
CA PRO A 142 6.05 3.01 -9.52
C PRO A 142 5.99 1.52 -9.24
N ALA A 143 5.92 1.13 -7.97
CA ALA A 143 5.80 -0.28 -7.57
C ALA A 143 4.50 -0.91 -8.08
N LEU A 144 3.36 -0.21 -7.95
CA LEU A 144 2.08 -0.63 -8.53
C LEU A 144 2.16 -0.80 -10.05
N GLY A 145 2.88 0.09 -10.74
CA GLY A 145 3.10 0.00 -12.19
C GLY A 145 3.78 -1.31 -12.64
N THR A 146 4.49 -2.00 -11.75
CA THR A 146 5.10 -3.32 -12.04
C THR A 146 4.14 -4.49 -11.87
N THR A 147 2.94 -4.26 -11.33
CA THR A 147 1.92 -5.29 -11.09
C THR A 147 0.93 -5.38 -12.26
N SER A 148 0.29 -6.54 -12.45
CA SER A 148 -0.77 -6.69 -13.45
C SER A 148 -1.93 -5.72 -13.21
N ALA A 149 -2.31 -5.49 -11.96
CA ALA A 149 -3.35 -4.53 -11.59
C ALA A 149 -2.98 -3.09 -12.00
N GLY A 150 -1.74 -2.65 -11.75
CA GLY A 150 -1.29 -1.31 -12.14
C GLY A 150 -1.15 -1.13 -13.65
N MET A 151 -0.72 -2.18 -14.37
CA MET A 151 -0.71 -2.16 -15.84
C MET A 151 -2.13 -2.08 -16.41
N ALA A 152 -3.07 -2.85 -15.86
CA ALA A 152 -4.48 -2.81 -16.26
C ALA A 152 -5.14 -1.46 -15.97
N ALA A 153 -4.81 -0.83 -14.84
CA ALA A 153 -5.32 0.50 -14.49
C ALA A 153 -4.81 1.60 -15.43
N SER A 154 -3.58 1.49 -15.94
CA SER A 154 -2.97 2.48 -16.83
C SER A 154 -3.35 2.32 -18.31
N HIS A 155 -3.71 1.12 -18.74
CA HIS A 155 -4.02 0.80 -20.15
C HIS A 155 -5.50 0.40 -20.38
N GLY A 156 -6.35 0.52 -19.35
CA GLY A 156 -7.73 0.08 -19.41
C GLY A 156 -8.65 0.97 -20.28
N PRO A 157 -9.87 0.52 -20.60
CA PRO A 157 -10.84 1.25 -21.44
C PRO A 157 -11.21 2.65 -20.95
N HIS A 158 -10.93 2.98 -19.69
CA HIS A 158 -11.17 4.28 -19.07
C HIS A 158 -9.91 5.18 -18.99
N ALA A 159 -8.76 4.71 -19.48
CA ALA A 159 -7.52 5.49 -19.50
C ALA A 159 -7.51 6.56 -20.63
N THR A 160 -8.45 6.48 -21.58
CA THR A 160 -8.59 7.41 -22.70
C THR A 160 -9.75 8.38 -22.50
N HIS A 161 -9.52 9.41 -21.68
CA HIS A 161 -10.18 10.71 -21.84
C HIS A 161 -9.12 11.76 -22.17
N GLY A 162 -8.39 11.52 -23.26
CA GLY A 162 -7.54 12.53 -23.92
C GLY A 162 -8.30 13.16 -25.09
N PRO A 163 -7.97 14.41 -25.48
CA PRO A 163 -8.72 15.21 -26.45
C PRO A 163 -8.58 14.65 -27.87
N SER A 164 -9.31 13.60 -28.17
CA SER A 164 -9.53 13.07 -29.52
C SER A 164 -10.95 13.32 -30.02
N GLU A 165 -11.71 14.20 -29.36
CA GLU A 165 -12.81 14.91 -30.02
C GLU A 165 -12.24 15.85 -31.09
N ARG A 166 -12.06 15.28 -32.28
CA ARG A 166 -12.63 15.86 -33.51
C ARG A 166 -12.29 17.34 -33.76
N LEU A 167 -11.03 17.62 -34.06
CA LEU A 167 -10.73 18.52 -35.18
C LEU A 167 -10.81 17.69 -36.47
N GLU A 168 -12.00 17.19 -36.78
CA GLU A 168 -12.36 16.89 -38.16
C GLU A 168 -12.41 18.24 -38.88
N LEU A 169 -11.26 18.71 -39.36
CA LEU A 169 -11.23 19.73 -40.39
C LEU A 169 -11.84 19.08 -41.63
N PRO A 170 -12.95 19.61 -42.17
CA PRO A 170 -13.53 19.08 -43.40
C PRO A 170 -12.46 19.13 -44.48
N ALA A 171 -12.17 17.96 -45.06
CA ALA A 171 -11.25 17.83 -46.17
C ALA A 171 -11.72 18.77 -47.29
N SER A 172 -10.94 19.81 -47.55
CA SER A 172 -11.13 20.66 -48.72
C SER A 172 -10.80 19.84 -49.94
N HIS A 173 -11.83 19.30 -50.58
CA HIS A 173 -11.78 18.90 -51.98
C HIS A 173 -11.41 20.13 -52.82
N SER A 174 -10.23 20.11 -53.43
CA SER A 174 -9.93 20.95 -54.58
C SER A 174 -9.16 20.11 -55.58
N ASP A 175 -9.93 19.37 -56.38
CA ASP A 175 -9.56 18.99 -57.74
C ASP A 175 -9.50 20.25 -58.61
N GLN A 176 -8.32 20.56 -59.14
CA GLN A 176 -8.02 21.04 -60.51
C GLN A 176 -6.64 21.69 -60.58
#